data_AF-A0A1K2F4T2-F1
#
_entry.id   AF-A0A1K2F4T2-F1
#
_cell.length_a   1.000
_cell.length_b   1.000
_cell.length_c   1.000
_cell.angle_alpha   90.00
_cell.angle_beta   90.00
_cell.angle_gamma   90.00
#
_symmetry.space_group_name_H-M   'P 1'
#
loop_
_entity.id
_entity.type
_entity.pdbx_description
1 polymer ?
#
loop_
_entity_poly.entity_id
_entity_poly.type
_entity_poly.pdbx_seq_one_letter_code
_entity_poly.pdbx_strand_id
1 'polypeptide(L)'
;MTAPGNETPAAALTSASVRVAKGSPTAEEVAALAVLLTARLRLANEARENEARERDSSVPQVRALRHRRPAPFTPPGAWAS
;
A
#
# COMPACT_ATOMS: atom_id res chain seq x y z
N MET A 1 3.68 33.51 -30.38
CA MET A 1 2.60 32.61 -29.90
C MET A 1 3.22 31.24 -29.63
N THR A 2 3.69 31.00 -28.41
CA THR A 2 4.23 29.70 -27.95
C THR A 2 3.07 28.88 -27.39
N ALA A 3 2.89 27.67 -27.91
CA ALA A 3 1.79 26.77 -27.53
C ALA A 3 1.87 26.37 -26.05
N PRO A 4 0.76 26.44 -25.28
CA PRO A 4 0.70 25.82 -23.97
C PRO A 4 0.36 24.33 -24.15
N GLY A 5 1.02 23.45 -23.41
CA GLY A 5 0.51 22.09 -23.21
C GLY A 5 1.40 20.96 -23.69
N ASN A 6 2.70 21.00 -23.39
CA ASN A 6 3.55 19.82 -23.45
C ASN A 6 4.26 19.58 -22.11
N GLU A 7 3.52 19.75 -21.01
CA GLU A 7 4.00 19.41 -19.68
C GLU A 7 3.97 17.90 -19.57
N THR A 8 5.11 17.28 -19.25
CA THR A 8 5.14 15.84 -19.04
C THR A 8 4.19 15.48 -17.89
N PRO A 9 3.50 14.33 -17.94
CA PRO A 9 2.54 13.95 -16.89
C PRO A 9 3.17 13.92 -15.50
N ALA A 10 4.48 13.62 -15.42
CA ALA A 10 5.26 13.70 -14.19
C ALA A 10 5.42 15.14 -13.65
N ALA A 11 5.60 16.13 -14.52
CA ALA A 11 5.68 17.54 -14.13
C ALA A 11 4.34 18.07 -13.62
N ALA A 12 3.24 17.69 -14.27
CA ALA A 12 1.87 18.04 -13.82
C ALA A 12 1.53 17.42 -12.44
N LEU A 13 1.91 16.16 -12.21
CA LEU A 13 1.77 15.50 -10.91
C LEU A 13 2.61 16.17 -9.82
N THR A 14 3.84 16.57 -10.15
CA THR A 14 4.73 17.25 -9.21
C THR A 14 4.16 18.61 -8.79
N SER A 15 3.65 19.40 -9.73
CA SER A 15 3.06 20.72 -9.43
C SER A 15 1.76 20.59 -8.62
N ALA A 16 0.89 19.63 -8.96
CA ALA A 16 -0.30 19.31 -8.18
C ALA A 16 0.06 18.90 -6.74
N SER A 17 1.07 18.05 -6.57
CA SER A 17 1.53 17.60 -5.24
C SER A 17 2.00 18.76 -4.37
N VAL A 18 2.72 19.73 -4.94
CA VAL A 18 3.15 20.94 -4.22
C VAL A 18 1.95 21.80 -3.82
N ARG A 19 0.96 22.00 -4.71
CA ARG A 19 -0.26 22.78 -4.39
C ARG A 19 -1.07 22.16 -3.26
N VAL A 20 -1.27 20.85 -3.32
CA VAL A 20 -1.97 20.09 -2.27
C VAL A 20 -1.23 20.22 -0.94
N ALA A 21 0.09 20.02 -0.92
CA ALA A 21 0.90 20.13 0.29
C ALA A 21 0.92 21.56 0.88
N LYS A 22 0.83 22.58 0.02
CA LYS A 22 0.79 23.99 0.42
C LYS A 22 -0.61 24.45 0.88
N GLY A 23 -1.63 23.60 0.75
CA GLY A 23 -3.00 23.92 1.17
C GLY A 23 -3.77 24.79 0.18
N SER A 24 -3.35 24.84 -1.09
CA SER A 24 -4.07 25.54 -2.16
C SER A 24 -4.46 24.58 -3.32
N PRO A 25 -5.16 23.46 -3.04
CA PRO A 25 -5.56 22.53 -4.10
C PRO A 25 -6.71 23.11 -4.94
N THR A 26 -6.79 22.69 -6.19
CA THR A 26 -7.95 23.00 -7.05
C THR A 26 -9.14 22.10 -6.72
N ALA A 27 -10.35 22.51 -7.10
CA ALA A 27 -11.55 21.69 -6.91
C ALA A 27 -11.46 20.32 -7.61
N GLU A 28 -10.80 20.27 -8.78
CA GLU A 28 -10.57 19.05 -9.54
C GLU A 28 -9.61 18.08 -8.82
N GLU A 29 -8.51 18.60 -8.25
CA GLU A 29 -7.57 17.81 -7.45
C GLU A 29 -8.27 17.21 -6.21
N VAL A 30 -9.11 18.00 -5.54
CA VAL A 30 -9.90 17.53 -4.38
C VAL A 30 -10.88 16.44 -4.79
N ALA A 31 -11.59 16.60 -5.91
CA ALA A 31 -12.52 15.60 -6.42
C ALA A 31 -11.80 14.29 -6.76
N ALA A 32 -10.65 14.36 -7.44
CA ALA A 32 -9.83 13.19 -7.77
C ALA A 32 -9.34 12.46 -6.51
N LEU A 33 -8.87 13.19 -5.50
CA LEU A 33 -8.48 12.62 -4.20
C LEU A 33 -9.66 11.96 -3.48
N ALA A 34 -10.83 12.59 -3.48
CA ALA A 34 -12.03 12.05 -2.85
C ALA A 34 -12.48 10.73 -3.52
N VAL A 35 -12.44 10.66 -4.85
CA VAL A 35 -12.74 9.44 -5.61
C VAL A 35 -11.75 8.33 -5.28
N LEU A 36 -10.44 8.62 -5.33
CA LEU A 36 -9.40 7.64 -5.01
C LEU A 36 -9.51 7.12 -3.56
N LEU A 37 -9.75 8.02 -2.61
CA LEU A 37 -9.92 7.66 -1.21
C LEU A 37 -11.16 6.78 -1.01
N THR A 38 -12.28 7.15 -1.64
CA THR A 38 -13.52 6.38 -1.56
C THR A 38 -13.34 4.99 -2.15
N ALA A 39 -12.68 4.87 -3.30
CA ALA A 39 -12.36 3.57 -3.90
C ALA A 39 -11.49 2.72 -2.96
N ARG A 40 -10.47 3.31 -2.33
CA ARG A 40 -9.61 2.60 -1.37
C ARG A 40 -10.36 2.16 -0.12
N LEU A 41 -11.27 2.97 0.39
CA LEU A 41 -12.11 2.63 1.54
C LEU A 41 -13.07 1.49 1.23
N ARG A 42 -13.66 1.45 0.03
CA ARG A 42 -14.51 0.33 -0.42
C ARG A 42 -13.74 -0.99 -0.44
N LEU A 43 -12.55 -0.99 -1.06
CA LEU A 43 -11.68 -2.17 -1.09
C LEU A 43 -11.28 -2.64 0.31
N ALA A 44 -10.98 -1.69 1.21
CA ALA A 44 -10.64 -2.03 2.60
C ALA A 44 -11.84 -2.63 3.37
N ASN A 45 -13.06 -2.17 3.09
CA ASN A 45 -14.26 -2.73 3.69
C ASN A 45 -14.56 -4.13 3.16
N GLU A 46 -14.46 -4.35 1.84
CA GLU A 46 -14.62 -5.67 1.23
C GLU A 46 -13.62 -6.68 1.80
N ALA A 47 -12.35 -6.27 1.98
CA ALA A 47 -11.34 -7.11 2.61
C ALA A 47 -11.70 -7.49 4.06
N ARG A 48 -12.18 -6.52 4.86
CA ARG A 48 -12.62 -6.78 6.25
C ARG A 48 -13.83 -7.70 6.31
N GLU A 49 -14.79 -7.54 5.41
CA GLU A 49 -15.96 -8.42 5.32
C GLU A 49 -15.58 -9.85 4.94
N ASN A 50 -14.63 -10.03 4.03
CA ASN A 50 -14.10 -11.36 3.70
C ASN A 50 -13.35 -11.97 4.88
N GLU A 51 -12.50 -11.23 5.58
CA GLU A 51 -11.82 -11.72 6.79
C GLU A 51 -12.82 -12.14 7.88
N ALA A 52 -13.92 -11.39 8.05
CA ALA A 52 -14.97 -11.74 9.00
C ALA A 52 -15.68 -13.05 8.62
N ARG A 53 -16.00 -13.23 7.33
CA ARG A 53 -16.61 -14.48 6.82
C ARG A 53 -15.68 -15.68 6.94
N GLU A 54 -14.38 -15.49 6.71
CA GLU A 54 -13.37 -16.55 6.91
C GLU A 54 -13.23 -16.94 8.38
N ARG A 55 -13.35 -15.99 9.32
CA ARG A 55 -13.36 -16.28 10.76
C ARG A 55 -14.60 -17.05 11.20
N ASP A 56 -15.78 -16.71 10.68
CA ASP A 56 -17.02 -17.42 11.03
C ASP A 56 -17.09 -18.84 10.44
N SER A 57 -16.38 -19.09 9.34
CA SER A 57 -16.26 -20.42 8.71
C SER A 57 -15.06 -21.25 9.20
N SER A 58 -14.20 -20.65 10.04
CA SER A 58 -13.01 -21.28 10.57
C SER A 58 -13.35 -22.21 11.75
N VAL A 59 -13.61 -23.48 11.45
CA VAL A 59 -13.24 -24.59 12.35
C VAL A 59 -11.78 -24.37 12.76
N PRO A 60 -11.40 -24.46 14.05
CA PRO A 60 -10.05 -24.08 14.49
C PRO A 60 -8.99 -24.95 13.81
N GLN A 61 -8.39 -24.43 12.74
CA GLN A 61 -7.21 -25.02 12.14
C GLN A 61 -6.04 -24.75 13.06
N VAL A 62 -5.71 -25.77 13.87
CA VAL A 62 -4.45 -25.83 14.60
C VAL A 62 -3.34 -25.70 13.57
N ARG A 63 -2.73 -24.51 13.50
CA ARG A 63 -1.58 -24.24 12.64
C ARG A 63 -0.42 -25.05 13.19
N ALA A 64 -0.20 -26.24 12.63
CA ALA A 64 0.92 -27.08 13.01
C ALA A 64 2.22 -26.30 12.80
N LEU A 65 2.89 -25.93 13.90
CA LEU A 65 4.21 -25.34 13.85
C LEU A 65 5.14 -26.34 13.15
N ARG A 66 5.69 -25.97 12.00
CA ARG A 66 6.71 -26.79 11.34
C ARG A 66 7.89 -26.93 12.31
N HIS A 67 8.16 -28.15 12.78
CA HIS A 67 9.34 -28.44 13.59
C HIS A 67 10.58 -27.97 12.84
N ARG A 68 11.20 -26.87 13.31
CA ARG A 68 12.51 -26.44 12.83
C ARG A 68 13.54 -27.46 13.31
N ARG A 69 14.32 -28.01 12.37
CA ARG A 69 15.52 -28.78 12.72
C ARG A 69 16.47 -27.86 13.51
N PRO A 70 17.12 -28.34 14.59
CA PRO A 70 18.10 -27.55 15.32
C PRO A 70 19.21 -27.11 14.36
N ALA A 71 19.59 -25.83 14.43
CA ALA A 71 20.67 -25.31 13.61
C ALA A 71 22.00 -26.00 13.98
N PRO A 72 22.86 -26.32 13.00
CA PRO A 72 24.17 -26.84 13.29
C PRO A 72 25.00 -25.81 14.06
N PHE A 73 25.75 -26.26 15.07
CA PHE A 73 26.66 -25.42 15.83
C PHE A 73 27.65 -24.74 14.88
N THR A 74 27.66 -23.41 14.89
CA THR A 74 28.57 -22.60 14.08
C THR A 74 29.71 -22.11 14.98
N PRO A 75 30.94 -22.60 14.81
CA PRO A 75 32.07 -22.13 15.62
C PRO A 75 32.37 -20.66 15.30
N PRO A 76 32.80 -19.85 16.29
CA PRO A 76 33.24 -18.48 16.05
C PRO A 76 34.42 -18.50 15.06
N GLY A 77 34.25 -17.85 13.91
CA GLY A 77 35.22 -17.78 12.81
C GLY A 77 34.74 -18.37 11.48
N ALA A 78 33.65 -19.15 11.47
CA ALA A 78 33.11 -19.79 10.27
C ALA A 78 32.52 -18.82 9.21
N TRP A 79 32.44 -17.54 9.52
CA TRP A 79 31.87 -16.48 8.67
C TRP A 79 32.94 -15.69 7.90
N ALA A 80 34.22 -16.02 8.07
CA ALA A 80 35.35 -15.31 7.49
C ALA A 80 36.04 -16.09 6.34
N SER A 81 35.36 -17.08 5.75
CA SER A 81 35.86 -17.92 4.64
C SER A 81 35.16 -17.59 3.34
#